data_AF-A0A2U3NEB2-F1
#
_entry.id   AF-A0A2U3NEB2-F1
#
_cell.length_a   1.000
_cell.length_b   1.000
_cell.length_c   1.000
_cell.angle_alpha   90.00
_cell.angle_beta   90.00
_cell.angle_gamma   90.00
#
_symmetry.space_group_name_H-M   'P 1'
#
loop_
_entity.id
_entity.type
_entity.pdbx_description
1 polymer ?
#
loop_
_entity_poly.entity_id
_entity_poly.type
_entity_poly.pdbx_seq_one_letter_code
_entity_poly.pdbx_strand_id
1 'polypeptide(L)'
;MTGPIAYNPGPVADFAADVGSRAGQLDAIHADVANKTNSLQEFFAGHGATGFFDAQYQMLSGLQGLIDTVRQHGQTTGHVLEAAIQTDTNISHLF
;
A
#
# COMPACT_ATOMS: atom_id res chain seq x y z
N MET A 1 -6.75 33.28 12.84
CA MET A 1 -7.41 32.00 13.15
C MET A 1 -7.67 31.31 11.81
N THR A 2 -6.85 30.34 11.43
CA THR A 2 -7.17 29.42 10.33
C THR A 2 -8.40 28.62 10.77
N GLY A 3 -9.47 28.62 9.98
CA GLY A 3 -10.72 27.94 10.33
C GLY A 3 -10.55 26.43 10.55
N PRO A 4 -11.60 25.72 11.04
CA PRO A 4 -11.57 24.27 11.17
C PRO A 4 -11.16 23.63 9.83
N ILE A 5 -10.48 22.48 9.90
CA ILE A 5 -10.13 21.73 8.69
C ILE A 5 -11.45 21.39 7.99
N ALA A 6 -11.65 21.91 6.78
CA ALA A 6 -12.78 21.50 5.95
C ALA A 6 -12.41 20.18 5.27
N TYR A 7 -12.88 19.06 5.82
CA TYR A 7 -12.75 17.74 5.20
C TYR A 7 -14.12 17.06 5.13
N ASN A 8 -14.29 16.16 4.15
CA ASN A 8 -15.46 15.31 4.07
C ASN A 8 -15.08 13.90 4.56
N PRO A 9 -15.55 13.47 5.75
CA PRO A 9 -15.10 12.24 6.37
C PRO A 9 -15.41 10.99 5.54
N GLY A 10 -16.54 10.96 4.83
CA GLY A 10 -16.95 9.81 4.02
C GLY A 10 -15.94 9.50 2.90
N PRO A 11 -15.73 10.41 1.94
CA PRO A 11 -14.77 10.22 0.87
C PRO A 11 -13.34 9.94 1.35
N VAL A 12 -12.89 10.56 2.45
CA VAL A 12 -11.55 10.30 2.99
C VAL A 12 -11.44 8.87 3.50
N ALA A 13 -12.45 8.36 4.21
CA ALA A 13 -12.49 6.96 4.64
C ALA A 13 -12.54 5.99 3.45
N ASP A 14 -13.37 6.29 2.45
CA ASP A 14 -13.49 5.48 1.23
C ASP A 14 -12.15 5.40 0.47
N PHE A 15 -11.45 6.52 0.32
CA PHE A 15 -10.14 6.53 -0.32
C PHE A 15 -9.07 5.78 0.49
N ALA A 16 -9.07 5.91 1.82
CA ALA A 16 -8.15 5.15 2.67
C ALA A 16 -8.37 3.63 2.52
N ALA A 17 -9.64 3.21 2.48
CA ALA A 17 -10.02 1.81 2.25
C ALA A 17 -9.62 1.32 0.85
N ASP A 18 -9.85 2.13 -0.20
CA ASP A 18 -9.45 1.78 -1.57
C ASP A 18 -7.92 1.64 -1.70
N VAL A 19 -7.15 2.54 -1.09
CA VAL A 19 -5.68 2.44 -1.05
C VAL A 19 -5.24 1.13 -0.38
N GLY A 20 -5.85 0.76 0.76
CA GLY A 20 -5.60 -0.52 1.41
C GLY A 20 -5.94 -1.73 0.54
N SER A 21 -7.08 -1.68 -0.15
CA SER A 21 -7.51 -2.72 -1.10
C SER A 21 -6.51 -2.90 -2.25
N ARG A 22 -6.01 -1.79 -2.81
CA ARG A 22 -4.97 -1.80 -3.87
C ARG A 22 -3.66 -2.41 -3.38
N ALA A 23 -3.25 -2.14 -2.14
CA ALA A 23 -2.09 -2.81 -1.56
C ALA A 23 -2.28 -4.34 -1.51
N GLY A 24 -3.47 -4.81 -1.15
CA GLY A 24 -3.81 -6.25 -1.19
C GLY A 24 -3.80 -6.85 -2.60
N GLN A 25 -4.27 -6.11 -3.60
CA GLN A 25 -4.18 -6.54 -5.00
C GLN A 25 -2.74 -6.64 -5.48
N LEU A 26 -1.88 -5.68 -5.13
CA LEU A 26 -0.46 -5.71 -5.45
C LEU A 26 0.25 -6.90 -4.78
N ASP A 27 -0.13 -7.24 -3.54
CA ASP A 27 0.38 -8.41 -2.82
C ASP A 27 0.06 -9.74 -3.53
N ALA A 28 -1.18 -9.87 -4.02
CA ALA A 28 -1.59 -11.02 -4.82
C ALA A 28 -0.80 -11.12 -6.15
N ILE A 29 -0.57 -10.00 -6.83
CA ILE A 29 0.25 -9.94 -8.05
C ILE A 29 1.70 -10.33 -7.73
N HIS A 30 2.27 -9.82 -6.64
CA HIS A 30 3.61 -10.16 -6.21
C HIS A 30 3.78 -11.68 -6.01
N ALA A 31 2.85 -12.31 -5.29
CA ALA A 31 2.87 -13.75 -5.07
C ALA A 31 2.74 -14.55 -6.38
N ASP A 32 1.83 -14.16 -7.27
CA ASP A 32 1.63 -14.84 -8.56
C ASP A 32 2.87 -14.74 -9.45
N VAL A 33 3.47 -13.56 -9.56
CA VAL A 33 4.70 -13.34 -10.35
C VAL A 33 5.86 -14.13 -9.76
N ALA A 34 6.04 -14.14 -8.44
CA ALA A 34 7.08 -14.94 -7.79
C ALA A 34 6.93 -16.43 -8.12
N ASN A 35 5.71 -16.98 -8.01
CA ASN A 35 5.45 -18.39 -8.32
C ASN A 35 5.75 -18.73 -9.79
N LYS A 36 5.23 -17.92 -10.73
CA LYS A 36 5.43 -18.16 -12.17
C LYS A 36 6.88 -18.05 -12.60
N THR A 37 7.62 -17.12 -12.00
CA THR A 37 9.00 -16.89 -12.40
C THR A 37 9.94 -17.91 -11.75
N ASN A 38 9.63 -18.40 -10.53
CA ASN A 38 10.31 -19.55 -9.93
C ASN A 38 10.08 -20.84 -10.71
N SER A 39 8.88 -21.07 -11.27
CA SER A 39 8.63 -22.26 -12.09
C SER A 39 9.46 -22.30 -13.38
N LEU A 40 10.04 -21.17 -13.83
CA LEU A 40 10.93 -21.17 -14.98
C LEU A 40 12.31 -21.79 -14.69
N GLN A 41 12.67 -21.96 -13.42
CA GLN A 41 13.99 -22.46 -13.01
C GLN A 41 14.26 -23.88 -13.52
N GLU A 42 13.22 -24.69 -13.72
CA GLU A 42 13.37 -26.04 -14.28
C GLU A 42 13.70 -26.06 -15.78
N PHE A 43 13.46 -24.95 -16.50
CA PHE A 43 13.64 -24.85 -17.95
C PHE A 43 14.86 -23.99 -18.36
N PHE A 44 15.44 -23.24 -17.42
CA PHE A 44 16.55 -22.32 -17.69
C PHE A 44 17.76 -22.63 -16.79
N ALA A 45 18.85 -23.09 -17.40
CA ALA A 45 20.14 -23.30 -16.74
C ALA A 45 21.27 -22.54 -17.46
N GLY A 46 22.33 -22.19 -16.73
CA GLY A 46 23.49 -21.45 -17.24
C GLY A 46 23.46 -19.94 -16.95
N HIS A 47 24.48 -19.20 -17.40
CA HIS A 47 24.69 -17.79 -17.02
C HIS A 47 23.52 -16.84 -17.33
N GLY A 48 22.75 -17.09 -18.40
CA GLY A 48 21.55 -16.30 -18.72
C GLY A 48 20.40 -16.47 -17.70
N ALA A 49 20.33 -17.64 -17.07
CA ALA A 49 19.36 -17.91 -16.01
C ALA A 49 19.68 -17.10 -14.75
N THR A 50 20.96 -16.99 -14.38
CA THR A 50 21.40 -16.21 -13.20
C THR A 50 20.96 -14.76 -13.29
N GLY A 51 21.25 -14.06 -14.40
CA GLY A 51 20.87 -12.66 -14.56
C GLY A 51 19.35 -12.44 -14.56
N PHE A 52 18.59 -13.41 -15.11
CA PHE A 52 17.12 -13.38 -15.05
C PHE A 52 16.62 -13.48 -13.61
N PHE A 53 17.12 -14.44 -12.84
CA PHE A 53 16.71 -14.62 -11.44
C PHE A 53 17.16 -13.47 -10.55
N ASP A 54 18.33 -12.87 -10.78
CA ASP A 54 18.76 -11.67 -10.06
C ASP A 54 17.81 -10.49 -10.32
N ALA A 55 17.43 -10.27 -11.59
CA ALA A 55 16.46 -9.24 -11.95
C ALA A 55 15.06 -9.52 -11.35
N GLN A 56 14.65 -10.79 -11.32
CA GLN A 56 13.42 -11.23 -10.67
C GLN A 56 13.43 -10.88 -9.17
N TYR A 57 14.51 -11.22 -8.45
CA TYR A 57 14.64 -10.89 -7.03
C TYR A 57 14.58 -9.37 -6.77
N GLN A 58 15.26 -8.58 -7.59
CA GLN A 58 15.23 -7.11 -7.47
C GLN A 58 13.82 -6.54 -7.70
N MET A 59 13.13 -7.03 -8.73
CA MET A 59 11.76 -6.62 -9.05
C MET A 59 10.79 -6.98 -7.92
N LEU A 60 10.83 -8.23 -7.42
CA LEU A 60 9.95 -8.68 -6.34
C LEU A 60 10.20 -7.89 -5.05
N SER A 61 11.46 -7.66 -4.70
CA SER A 61 11.84 -6.83 -3.54
C SER A 61 11.32 -5.39 -3.67
N GLY A 62 11.48 -4.77 -4.84
CA GLY A 62 10.95 -3.43 -5.10
C GLY A 62 9.43 -3.36 -5.01
N LEU A 63 8.73 -4.37 -5.55
CA LEU A 63 7.28 -4.46 -5.47
C LEU A 63 6.79 -4.66 -4.03
N GLN A 64 7.49 -5.47 -3.22
CA GLN A 64 7.18 -5.60 -1.79
C GLN A 64 7.29 -4.25 -1.07
N GLY A 65 8.34 -3.48 -1.32
CA GLY A 65 8.49 -2.14 -0.75
C GLY A 65 7.37 -1.17 -1.19
N LEU A 66 6.92 -1.26 -2.43
CA LEU A 66 5.77 -0.49 -2.92
C LEU A 66 4.48 -0.89 -2.18
N ILE A 67 4.21 -2.19 -2.06
CA ILE A 67 3.05 -2.73 -1.34
C ILE A 67 3.00 -2.18 0.09
N ASP A 68 4.13 -2.23 0.80
CA ASP A 68 4.23 -1.76 2.18
C ASP A 68 3.99 -0.26 2.28
N THR A 69 4.54 0.51 1.34
CA THR A 69 4.33 1.98 1.27
C THR A 69 2.86 2.33 1.03
N VAL A 70 2.19 1.64 0.09
CA VAL A 70 0.77 1.89 -0.22
C VAL A 70 -0.10 1.50 0.97
N ARG A 71 0.18 0.35 1.62
CA ARG A 71 -0.54 -0.08 2.83
C ARG A 71 -0.41 0.94 3.96
N GLN A 72 0.82 1.42 4.22
CA GLN A 72 1.08 2.45 5.22
C GLN A 72 0.35 3.76 4.89
N HIS A 73 0.27 4.13 3.61
CA HIS A 73 -0.42 5.35 3.20
C HIS A 73 -1.94 5.30 3.50
N GLY A 74 -2.58 4.16 3.24
CA GLY A 74 -3.98 3.93 3.60
C GLY A 74 -4.21 4.04 5.11
N GLN A 75 -3.35 3.41 5.91
CA GLN A 75 -3.40 3.49 7.39
C GLN A 75 -3.22 4.92 7.90
N THR A 76 -2.21 5.64 7.41
CA THR A 76 -1.95 7.03 7.80
C THR A 76 -3.14 7.94 7.47
N THR A 77 -3.75 7.76 6.29
CA THR A 77 -4.94 8.53 5.90
C THR A 77 -6.10 8.28 6.87
N GLY A 78 -6.34 7.01 7.24
CA GLY A 78 -7.34 6.65 8.25
C GLY A 78 -7.06 7.26 9.63
N HIS A 79 -5.81 7.21 10.09
CA HIS A 79 -5.42 7.80 11.37
C HIS A 79 -5.59 9.33 11.40
N VAL A 80 -5.22 10.02 10.31
CA VAL A 80 -5.40 11.47 10.21
C VAL A 80 -6.88 11.84 10.22
N LEU A 81 -7.74 11.05 9.55
CA LEU A 81 -9.18 11.25 9.57
C LEU A 81 -9.76 11.08 10.98
N GLU A 82 -9.39 10.01 11.69
CA GLU A 82 -9.84 9.76 13.05
C GLU A 82 -9.42 10.90 14.01
N ALA A 83 -8.17 11.35 13.91
CA ALA A 83 -7.67 12.47 14.69
C ALA A 83 -8.42 13.78 14.40
N ALA A 84 -8.81 14.02 13.15
CA ALA A 84 -9.60 15.19 12.78
C ALA A 84 -11.01 15.15 13.40
N ILE A 85 -11.69 14.01 13.30
CA ILE A 85 -13.04 13.82 13.90
C ILE A 85 -13.00 13.99 15.42
N GLN A 86 -11.99 13.41 16.07
CA GLN A 86 -11.83 13.53 17.52
C GLN A 86 -11.56 14.98 17.94
N THR A 87 -10.75 15.71 17.16
CA THR A 87 -10.49 17.14 17.41
C THR A 87 -11.77 17.97 17.29
N ASP A 88 -12.57 17.75 16.25
CA ASP A 88 -13.83 18.47 16.05
C ASP A 88 -14.84 18.19 17.17
N THR A 89 -14.94 16.93 17.59
CA THR A 89 -15.80 16.51 18.71
C THR A 89 -15.38 17.20 20.02
N ASN A 90 -14.08 17.23 20.31
CA ASN A 90 -13.56 17.87 21.52
C ASN A 90 -13.82 19.39 21.51
N ILE A 91 -13.65 20.06 20.36
CA ILE A 91 -13.92 21.50 20.23
C ILE A 91 -15.42 21.78 20.37
N SER A 92 -16.28 20.94 19.80
CA SER A 92 -17.74 21.08 19.94
C SER A 92 -18.23 20.94 21.38
N HIS A 93 -17.45 20.32 22.27
CA HIS A 93 -17.79 20.21 23.70
C HIS A 93 -17.36 21.43 24.52
N LEU A 94 -16.55 22.33 23.96
CA LEU A 94 -16.02 23.52 24.64
C LEU A 94 -16.88 24.78 24.42
N PHE A 95 -17.80 24.76 23.46
CA PHE A 95 -18.63 25.90 23.04
C PHE A 95 -20.09 25.48 22.90
#